data_AF-A0A9D5A4C8-F1
#
_entry.id   AF-A0A9D5A4C8-F1
#
_cell.length_a   1.000
_cell.length_b   1.000
_cell.length_c   1.000
_cell.angle_alpha   90.00
_cell.angle_beta   90.00
_cell.angle_gamma   90.00
#
_symmetry.space_group_name_H-M   'P 1'
#
loop_
_entity.id
_entity.type
_entity.pdbx_description
1 polymer ?
#
loop_
_entity_poly.entity_id
_entity_poly.type
_entity_poly.pdbx_seq_one_letter_code
_entity_poly.pdbx_strand_id
1 'polypeptide(L)'
;MSNKFLKDEEGNFVEAERPMKYAEIISAEEWDNFVAKRRNEKFHEVSDKNRKRASKLAYPYKKRRTGYARLQQRILTEEKSDTTSLPEHVLWKAARVGKDGAVVEAVQNVYDECDCRSVLSRVLNVPEYSGRVRGKGFGVTPSSFYKKPKTKNPTNKEVMDTLAELRAQVLEL
;
A
#
# COMPACT_ATOMS: atom_id res chain seq x y z
N MET A 1 -15.67 2.59 17.84
CA MET A 1 -16.72 3.59 18.15
C MET A 1 -18.02 2.81 18.18
N SER A 2 -18.68 2.79 19.33
CA SER A 2 -19.84 1.95 19.58
C SER A 2 -21.04 2.50 18.80
N ASN A 3 -21.66 1.67 17.96
CA ASN A 3 -22.91 2.01 17.24
C ASN A 3 -24.11 2.17 18.18
N LYS A 4 -23.92 2.06 19.50
CA LYS A 4 -24.95 2.11 20.53
C LYS A 4 -25.80 3.39 20.51
N PHE A 5 -25.30 4.49 19.94
CA PHE A 5 -26.06 5.75 19.83
C PHE A 5 -26.72 5.95 18.46
N LEU A 6 -26.52 5.03 17.53
CA LEU A 6 -27.04 5.11 16.17
C LEU A 6 -28.11 4.05 15.91
N LYS A 7 -28.22 3.04 16.76
CA LYS A 7 -29.14 1.92 16.60
C LYS A 7 -30.01 1.76 17.85
N ASP A 8 -31.28 1.47 17.67
CA ASP A 8 -32.20 1.10 18.75
C ASP A 8 -31.91 -0.31 19.28
N GLU A 9 -32.67 -0.75 20.28
CA GLU A 9 -32.54 -2.09 20.89
C GLU A 9 -32.81 -3.23 19.88
N GLU A 10 -33.53 -2.92 18.80
CA GLU A 10 -33.87 -3.83 17.71
C GLU A 10 -32.79 -3.84 16.60
N GLY A 11 -31.79 -2.95 16.68
CA GLY A 11 -30.67 -2.85 15.76
C GLY A 11 -30.92 -2.00 14.51
N ASN A 12 -32.09 -1.36 14.42
CA ASN A 12 -32.46 -0.40 13.38
C ASN A 12 -31.82 0.95 13.66
N PHE A 13 -31.53 1.73 12.60
CA PHE A 13 -30.98 3.07 12.80
C PHE A 13 -32.06 4.00 13.33
N VAL A 14 -31.87 4.51 14.55
CA VAL A 14 -32.76 5.51 15.16
C VAL A 14 -32.95 6.65 14.17
N GLU A 15 -34.18 7.17 14.04
CA GLU A 15 -34.42 8.44 13.35
C GLU A 15 -33.70 9.55 14.09
N ALA A 16 -32.45 9.75 13.69
CA ALA A 16 -31.60 10.75 14.28
C ALA A 16 -32.10 12.11 13.81
N GLU A 17 -32.67 12.86 14.75
CA GLU A 17 -32.82 14.29 14.60
C GLU A 17 -31.49 14.90 14.15
N ARG A 18 -31.60 15.93 13.33
CA ARG A 18 -30.46 16.71 12.85
C ARG A 18 -29.55 17.06 14.03
N PRO A 19 -28.25 16.70 14.01
CA PRO A 19 -27.38 16.99 15.14
C PRO A 19 -27.26 18.51 15.36
N MET A 20 -27.62 18.98 16.56
CA MET A 20 -27.59 20.43 16.89
C MET A 20 -26.22 21.07 16.63
N LYS A 21 -25.13 20.30 16.80
CA LYS A 21 -23.76 20.75 16.56
C LYS A 21 -23.52 21.27 15.13
N TYR A 22 -24.31 20.83 14.16
CA TYR A 22 -24.20 21.23 12.76
C TYR A 22 -25.42 22.02 12.27
N ALA A 23 -26.25 22.51 13.20
CA ALA A 23 -27.48 23.23 12.89
C ALA A 23 -27.25 24.61 12.23
N GLU A 24 -26.01 25.13 12.28
CA GLU A 24 -25.65 26.37 11.59
C GLU A 24 -25.15 26.11 10.16
N ILE A 25 -24.75 24.87 9.83
CA ILE A 25 -24.04 24.54 8.58
C ILE A 25 -24.88 23.72 7.61
N ILE A 26 -25.65 22.74 8.12
CA ILE A 26 -26.35 21.75 7.28
C ILE A 26 -27.83 21.97 7.47
N SER A 27 -28.60 22.48 6.52
CA SER A 27 -30.04 22.76 6.71
C SER A 27 -30.85 21.50 7.08
N ALA A 28 -32.07 21.68 7.60
CA ALA A 28 -32.97 20.54 7.89
C ALA A 28 -33.27 19.74 6.60
N GLU A 29 -33.57 20.43 5.51
CA GLU A 29 -33.83 19.81 4.21
C GLU A 29 -32.60 19.05 3.67
N GLU A 30 -31.39 19.60 3.83
CA GLU A 30 -30.15 18.92 3.45
C GLU A 30 -29.91 17.66 4.27
N TRP A 31 -30.25 17.70 5.57
CA TRP A 31 -30.16 16.54 6.46
C TRP A 31 -31.14 15.45 6.03
N ASP A 32 -32.40 15.79 5.77
CA ASP A 32 -33.43 14.83 5.36
C ASP A 32 -33.08 14.19 4.01
N ASN A 33 -32.62 15.00 3.05
CA ASN A 33 -32.12 14.52 1.77
C ASN A 33 -30.93 13.57 1.93
N PHE A 34 -30.01 13.88 2.85
CA PHE A 34 -28.89 13.00 3.16
C PHE A 34 -29.35 11.66 3.76
N VAL A 35 -30.26 11.70 4.74
CA VAL A 35 -30.80 10.49 5.40
C VAL A 35 -31.53 9.62 4.37
N ALA A 36 -32.40 10.21 3.54
CA ALA A 36 -33.11 9.52 2.47
C ALA A 36 -32.14 8.85 1.49
N LYS A 37 -31.07 9.55 1.08
CA LYS A 37 -30.04 9.00 0.20
C LYS A 37 -29.28 7.84 0.83
N ARG A 38 -29.03 7.88 2.15
CA ARG A 38 -28.32 6.83 2.89
C ARG A 38 -29.17 5.59 3.16
N ARG A 39 -30.49 5.76 3.32
CA ARG A 39 -31.47 4.68 3.52
C ARG A 39 -31.89 3.98 2.21
N ASN A 40 -31.53 4.55 1.06
CA ASN A 40 -31.84 3.96 -0.24
C ASN A 40 -31.17 2.58 -0.41
N GLU A 41 -31.93 1.58 -0.85
CA GLU A 41 -31.45 0.22 -1.13
C GLU A 41 -30.23 0.20 -2.07
N LYS A 42 -30.24 1.03 -3.12
CA LYS A 42 -29.12 1.16 -4.06
C LYS A 42 -27.84 1.61 -3.36
N PHE A 43 -27.94 2.45 -2.33
CA PHE A 43 -26.80 2.85 -1.52
C PHE A 43 -26.26 1.67 -0.69
N HIS A 44 -27.14 0.88 -0.08
CA HIS A 44 -26.77 -0.31 0.69
C HIS A 44 -26.08 -1.36 -0.18
N GLU A 45 -26.61 -1.65 -1.37
CA GLU A 45 -25.99 -2.58 -2.32
C GLU A 45 -24.56 -2.17 -2.70
N VAL A 46 -24.37 -0.89 -3.05
CA VAL A 46 -23.05 -0.34 -3.40
C VAL A 46 -22.10 -0.40 -2.18
N SER A 47 -22.60 -0.02 -1.01
CA SER A 47 -21.84 -0.07 0.25
C SER A 47 -21.38 -1.49 0.58
N ASP A 48 -22.26 -2.48 0.46
CA ASP A 48 -21.95 -3.88 0.76
C ASP A 48 -21.02 -4.49 -0.29
N LYS A 49 -21.20 -4.15 -1.57
CA LYS A 49 -20.25 -4.53 -2.63
C LYS A 49 -18.85 -3.98 -2.35
N ASN A 50 -18.75 -2.72 -1.93
CA ASN A 50 -17.49 -2.09 -1.57
C ASN A 50 -16.88 -2.70 -0.31
N ARG A 51 -17.70 -3.05 0.70
CA ARG A 51 -17.23 -3.75 1.92
C ARG A 51 -16.67 -5.13 1.59
N LYS A 52 -17.39 -5.91 0.76
CA LYS A 52 -16.92 -7.21 0.25
C LYS A 52 -15.60 -7.08 -0.51
N ARG A 53 -15.46 -6.07 -1.38
CA ARG A 53 -14.19 -5.79 -2.07
C ARG A 53 -13.06 -5.46 -1.10
N ALA A 54 -13.31 -4.58 -0.13
CA ALA A 54 -12.31 -4.19 0.87
C ALA A 54 -11.89 -5.35 1.79
N SER A 55 -12.80 -6.30 2.06
CA SER A 55 -12.48 -7.50 2.85
C SER A 55 -11.54 -8.48 2.15
N LYS A 56 -11.50 -8.45 0.81
CA LYS A 56 -10.70 -9.37 -0.04
C LYS A 56 -9.34 -8.77 -0.45
N LEU A 57 -8.82 -7.81 0.29
CA LEU A 57 -7.50 -7.24 0.01
C LEU A 57 -6.41 -8.27 0.34
N ALA A 58 -5.66 -8.71 -0.68
CA ALA A 58 -4.56 -9.66 -0.53
C ALA A 58 -3.45 -9.16 0.43
N TYR A 59 -3.21 -7.85 0.46
CA TYR A 59 -2.15 -7.22 1.26
C TYR A 59 -2.73 -6.15 2.20
N PRO A 60 -3.33 -6.54 3.34
CA PRO A 60 -4.01 -5.61 4.23
C PRO A 60 -3.04 -4.64 4.94
N TYR A 61 -3.39 -3.37 4.97
CA TYR A 61 -2.67 -2.33 5.71
C TYR A 61 -2.88 -2.46 7.22
N LYS A 62 -1.82 -2.33 8.04
CA LYS A 62 -1.89 -2.58 9.50
C LYS A 62 -1.76 -1.35 10.39
N LYS A 63 -1.35 -0.18 9.88
CA LYS A 63 -1.18 1.03 10.72
C LYS A 63 -2.46 1.85 10.94
N ARG A 64 -3.61 1.17 11.04
CA ARG A 64 -4.92 1.78 11.34
C ARG A 64 -5.23 2.98 10.44
N ARG A 65 -5.33 4.19 11.03
CA ARG A 65 -5.63 5.47 10.36
C ARG A 65 -4.37 6.28 10.03
N THR A 66 -3.19 5.77 10.37
CA THR A 66 -1.94 6.41 10.01
C THR A 66 -1.72 6.17 8.52
N GLY A 67 -1.66 7.24 7.73
CA GLY A 67 -1.29 7.14 6.31
C GLY A 67 0.22 6.96 6.14
N TYR A 68 0.64 6.65 4.91
CA TYR A 68 2.05 6.45 4.57
C TYR A 68 2.94 7.66 4.88
N ALA A 69 2.48 8.89 4.62
CA ALA A 69 3.24 10.09 4.91
C ALA A 69 3.59 10.23 6.41
N ARG A 70 2.60 10.01 7.28
CA ARG A 70 2.80 10.04 8.75
C ARG A 70 3.63 8.85 9.23
N LEU A 71 3.49 7.69 8.61
CA LEU A 71 4.31 6.52 8.92
C LEU A 71 5.78 6.79 8.60
N GLN A 72 6.07 7.36 7.43
CA GLN A 72 7.42 7.73 7.01
C GLN A 72 8.04 8.76 7.94
N GLN A 73 7.32 9.83 8.27
CA GLN A 73 7.79 10.84 9.23
C GLN A 73 8.13 10.22 10.57
N ARG A 74 7.29 9.31 11.08
CA ARG A 74 7.54 8.63 12.35
C ARG A 74 8.83 7.82 12.30
N ILE A 75 9.01 6.98 11.28
CA ILE A 75 10.20 6.14 11.14
C ILE A 75 11.46 7.01 11.05
N LEU A 76 11.45 8.06 10.23
CA LEU A 76 12.59 8.99 10.12
C LEU A 76 12.91 9.69 11.44
N THR A 77 11.88 10.07 12.21
CA THR A 77 12.05 10.69 13.53
C THR A 77 12.63 9.70 14.54
N GLU A 78 12.16 8.45 14.54
CA GLU A 78 12.64 7.38 15.43
C GLU A 78 14.09 6.98 15.10
N GLU A 79 14.43 6.91 13.82
CA GLU A 79 15.79 6.58 13.33
C GLU A 79 16.77 7.77 13.38
N LYS A 80 16.29 8.98 13.74
CA LYS A 80 17.08 10.23 13.70
C LYS A 80 17.82 10.42 12.37
N SER A 81 17.18 10.03 11.27
CA SER A 81 17.77 10.14 9.95
C SER A 81 17.59 11.55 9.41
N ASP A 82 18.66 12.15 8.90
CA ASP A 82 18.61 13.44 8.18
C ASP A 82 18.00 13.30 6.77
N THR A 83 17.63 12.08 6.38
CA THR A 83 17.08 11.80 5.05
C THR A 83 15.61 12.23 4.97
N THR A 84 15.24 12.95 3.91
CA THR A 84 13.85 13.41 3.71
C THR A 84 12.90 12.28 3.27
N SER A 85 13.43 11.18 2.71
CA SER A 85 12.62 10.10 2.14
C SER A 85 13.16 8.71 2.45
N LEU A 86 12.26 7.80 2.84
CA LEU A 86 12.55 6.38 3.00
C LEU A 86 12.40 5.63 1.67
N PRO A 87 13.15 4.54 1.47
CA PRO A 87 12.89 3.61 0.38
C PRO A 87 11.47 3.02 0.45
N GLU A 88 10.83 2.85 -0.71
CA GLU A 88 9.43 2.41 -0.78
C GLU A 88 9.19 1.02 -0.16
N HIS A 89 10.15 0.11 -0.32
CA HIS A 89 10.04 -1.25 0.22
C HIS A 89 10.07 -1.26 1.74
N VAL A 90 10.94 -0.45 2.37
CA VAL A 90 10.98 -0.26 3.83
C VAL A 90 9.64 0.27 4.32
N LEU A 91 9.13 1.32 3.69
CA LEU A 91 7.87 1.93 4.07
C LEU A 91 6.68 0.98 3.89
N TRP A 92 6.68 0.19 2.81
CA TRP A 92 5.66 -0.82 2.57
C TRP A 92 5.71 -1.95 3.59
N LYS A 93 6.88 -2.50 3.90
CA LYS A 93 7.07 -3.51 4.95
C LYS A 93 6.57 -3.00 6.29
N ALA A 94 7.05 -1.83 6.71
CA ALA A 94 6.63 -1.19 7.97
C ALA A 94 5.11 -1.07 8.05
N ALA A 95 4.43 -0.74 6.95
CA ALA A 95 2.98 -0.60 6.91
C ALA A 95 2.17 -1.91 7.08
N ARG A 96 2.80 -3.08 6.93
CA ARG A 96 2.15 -4.41 7.09
C ARG A 96 2.50 -5.10 8.40
N VAL A 97 3.40 -4.52 9.18
CA VAL A 97 3.70 -4.98 10.54
C VAL A 97 2.58 -4.52 11.49
N GLY A 98 2.00 -5.47 12.21
CA GLY A 98 1.01 -5.23 13.28
C GLY A 98 1.58 -4.43 14.46
N LYS A 99 0.79 -4.30 15.53
CA LYS A 99 1.33 -3.77 16.80
C LYS A 99 2.27 -4.77 17.46
N ASP A 100 1.97 -6.05 17.31
CA ASP A 100 2.66 -7.16 17.97
C ASP A 100 3.90 -7.61 17.18
N GLY A 101 4.34 -6.83 16.19
CA GLY A 101 5.41 -7.21 15.25
C GLY A 101 5.00 -8.23 14.18
N ALA A 102 3.82 -8.85 14.30
CA ALA A 102 3.37 -9.88 13.38
C ALA A 102 3.01 -9.34 11.97
N VAL A 103 3.44 -10.06 10.95
CA VAL A 103 3.04 -9.90 9.55
C VAL A 103 1.99 -10.97 9.23
N VAL A 104 1.03 -10.65 8.36
CA VAL A 104 0.01 -11.62 7.95
C VAL A 104 0.64 -12.65 7.03
N GLU A 105 0.35 -13.93 7.26
CA GLU A 105 0.87 -15.06 6.48
C GLU A 105 0.75 -14.87 4.96
N ALA A 106 -0.40 -14.38 4.48
CA ALA A 106 -0.64 -14.08 3.06
C ALA A 106 0.33 -13.05 2.46
N VAL A 107 1.01 -12.26 3.29
CA VAL A 107 1.97 -11.23 2.90
C VAL A 107 3.41 -11.67 3.12
N GLN A 108 3.65 -12.76 3.87
CA GLN A 108 4.96 -13.16 4.36
C GLN A 108 5.96 -13.38 3.22
N ASN A 109 5.59 -14.15 2.19
CA ASN A 109 6.46 -14.42 1.04
C ASN A 109 6.92 -13.13 0.35
N VAL A 110 5.99 -12.17 0.15
CA VAL A 110 6.32 -10.88 -0.44
C VAL A 110 7.12 -10.02 0.54
N TYR A 111 6.83 -10.10 1.84
CA TYR A 111 7.53 -9.34 2.87
C TYR A 111 9.02 -9.73 2.96
N ASP A 112 9.33 -11.02 2.92
CA ASP A 112 10.69 -11.53 3.04
C ASP A 112 11.50 -11.26 1.78
N GLU A 113 10.93 -11.54 0.61
CA GLU A 113 11.61 -11.39 -0.68
C GLU A 113 11.60 -9.94 -1.23
N CYS A 114 10.88 -9.01 -0.61
CA CYS A 114 10.82 -7.62 -1.08
C CYS A 114 12.12 -6.89 -0.75
N ASP A 115 13.12 -7.13 -1.59
CA ASP A 115 14.37 -6.38 -1.74
C ASP A 115 14.37 -5.58 -3.08
N CYS A 116 13.25 -5.60 -3.79
CA CYS A 116 13.21 -5.21 -5.19
C CYS A 116 12.90 -3.72 -5.44
N ARG A 117 13.51 -3.21 -6.52
CA ARG A 117 13.32 -1.88 -7.15
C ARG A 117 11.88 -1.37 -7.04
N SER A 118 10.87 -2.14 -7.42
CA SER A 118 9.46 -1.73 -7.27
C SER A 118 8.68 -2.75 -6.47
N VAL A 119 8.16 -2.31 -5.32
CA VAL A 119 7.28 -3.11 -4.46
C VAL A 119 6.01 -3.51 -5.21
N LEU A 120 5.51 -2.63 -6.08
CA LEU A 120 4.26 -2.84 -6.82
C LEU A 120 4.35 -3.98 -7.84
N SER A 121 5.50 -4.19 -8.47
CA SER A 121 5.67 -5.30 -9.42
C SER A 121 5.53 -6.67 -8.74
N ARG A 122 6.16 -6.80 -7.56
CA ARG A 122 6.12 -8.02 -6.74
C ARG A 122 4.73 -8.25 -6.16
N VAL A 123 4.15 -7.22 -5.55
CA VAL A 123 2.82 -7.27 -4.92
C VAL A 123 1.73 -7.67 -5.92
N LEU A 124 1.78 -7.12 -7.13
CA LEU A 124 0.79 -7.44 -8.16
C LEU A 124 1.13 -8.71 -8.94
N ASN A 125 2.31 -9.32 -8.70
CA ASN A 125 2.86 -10.43 -9.47
C ASN A 125 2.80 -10.20 -10.99
N VAL A 126 3.18 -8.99 -11.44
CA VAL A 126 3.18 -8.65 -12.86
C VAL A 126 4.58 -8.18 -13.27
N PRO A 127 5.12 -8.65 -14.40
CA PRO A 127 6.39 -8.17 -14.93
C PRO A 127 6.41 -6.65 -15.06
N GLU A 128 7.55 -6.06 -14.72
CA GLU A 128 7.88 -4.69 -15.12
C GLU A 128 8.61 -4.72 -16.45
N TYR A 129 8.01 -4.06 -17.45
CA TYR A 129 8.61 -3.91 -18.76
C TYR A 129 9.65 -2.79 -18.73
N SER A 130 10.69 -2.96 -19.56
CA SER A 130 11.62 -1.89 -19.89
C SER A 130 10.85 -0.64 -20.30
N GLY A 131 11.15 0.51 -19.68
CA GLY A 131 10.50 1.78 -19.98
C GLY A 131 9.29 2.15 -19.11
N ARG A 132 8.87 1.30 -18.17
CA ARG A 132 7.71 1.60 -17.29
C ARG A 132 7.96 1.23 -15.83
N VAL A 133 7.89 2.23 -14.95
CA VAL A 133 7.77 2.05 -13.49
C VAL A 133 6.32 2.25 -13.07
N ARG A 134 5.73 1.24 -12.42
CA ARG A 134 4.31 1.32 -12.01
C ARG A 134 4.11 2.40 -10.95
N GLY A 135 3.00 3.14 -11.07
CA GLY A 135 2.62 4.17 -10.11
C GLY A 135 3.46 5.45 -10.16
N LYS A 136 4.32 5.63 -11.17
CA LYS A 136 5.20 6.81 -11.31
C LYS A 136 4.90 7.71 -12.50
N GLY A 137 3.92 7.35 -13.33
CA GLY A 137 3.51 8.14 -14.49
C GLY A 137 4.02 7.58 -15.81
N PHE A 138 3.52 8.14 -16.91
CA PHE A 138 3.90 7.74 -18.26
C PHE A 138 5.35 8.18 -18.58
N GLY A 139 6.11 7.32 -19.26
CA GLY A 139 7.49 7.61 -19.67
C GLY A 139 8.57 7.45 -18.58
N VAL A 140 8.20 7.13 -17.34
CA VAL A 140 9.17 6.89 -16.26
C VAL A 140 9.79 5.51 -16.41
N THR A 141 11.09 5.47 -16.68
CA THR A 141 11.87 4.24 -16.82
C THR A 141 12.58 3.85 -15.52
N PRO A 142 12.85 2.55 -15.28
CA PRO A 142 13.57 2.12 -14.08
C PRO A 142 14.95 2.78 -13.92
N SER A 143 15.66 3.04 -15.03
CA SER A 143 16.98 3.68 -15.01
C SER A 143 16.92 5.16 -14.61
N SER A 144 15.90 5.87 -15.08
CA SER A 144 15.65 7.26 -14.69
C SER A 144 15.22 7.37 -13.22
N PHE A 145 14.36 6.45 -12.76
CA PHE A 145 13.77 6.53 -11.43
C PHE A 145 14.70 6.04 -10.31
N TYR A 146 15.30 4.85 -10.45
CA TYR A 146 16.11 4.23 -9.39
C TYR A 146 17.56 4.72 -9.34
N LYS A 147 17.92 5.72 -10.18
CA LYS A 147 19.27 6.35 -10.27
C LYS A 147 20.41 5.38 -9.94
N LYS A 148 20.45 4.23 -10.63
CA LYS A 148 21.55 3.29 -10.42
C LYS A 148 22.82 3.86 -11.04
N PRO A 149 23.99 3.67 -10.40
CA PRO A 149 25.25 3.85 -11.13
C PRO A 149 25.19 2.94 -12.35
N LYS A 150 25.51 3.49 -13.53
CA LYS A 150 25.58 2.69 -14.76
C LYS A 150 26.66 1.64 -14.55
N THR A 151 26.28 0.39 -14.31
CA THR A 151 27.21 -0.73 -14.40
C THR A 151 27.62 -0.82 -15.87
N LYS A 152 28.91 -0.66 -16.15
CA LYS A 152 29.44 -0.93 -17.49
C LYS A 152 29.07 -2.37 -17.84
N ASN A 153 28.46 -2.60 -19.00
CA ASN A 153 28.33 -3.97 -19.48
C ASN A 153 29.74 -4.53 -19.63
N PRO A 154 29.99 -5.78 -19.19
CA PRO A 154 31.29 -6.40 -19.35
C PRO A 154 31.60 -6.44 -20.84
N THR A 155 32.84 -6.11 -21.18
CA THR A 155 33.35 -6.24 -22.53
C THR A 155 33.42 -7.71 -22.92
N ASN A 156 33.35 -8.00 -24.23
CA ASN A 156 33.48 -9.37 -24.73
C ASN A 156 34.74 -10.05 -24.19
N LYS A 157 35.82 -9.30 -23.97
CA LYS A 157 37.06 -9.81 -23.38
C LYS A 157 36.84 -10.32 -21.94
N GLU A 158 36.25 -9.50 -21.07
CA GLU A 158 35.95 -9.88 -19.68
C GLU A 158 34.99 -11.08 -19.60
N VAL A 159 34.02 -11.17 -20.52
CA VAL A 159 33.13 -12.34 -20.62
C VAL A 159 33.90 -13.59 -21.03
N MET A 160 34.85 -13.48 -21.96
CA MET A 160 35.66 -14.62 -22.38
C MET A 160 36.64 -15.06 -21.28
N ASP A 161 37.22 -14.11 -20.54
CA ASP A 161 38.13 -14.39 -19.43
C ASP A 161 37.41 -15.13 -18.28
N THR A 162 36.23 -14.65 -17.87
CA THR A 162 35.40 -15.33 -16.87
C THR A 162 34.95 -16.72 -17.31
N LEU A 163 34.64 -16.88 -18.60
CA LEU A 163 34.22 -18.17 -19.17
C LEU A 163 35.40 -19.16 -19.23
N ALA A 164 36.62 -18.68 -19.46
CA ALA A 164 37.84 -19.49 -19.37
C ALA A 164 38.14 -19.92 -17.93
N GLU A 165 37.96 -19.02 -16.97
CA GLU A 165 38.17 -19.27 -15.54
C GLU A 165 37.18 -20.29 -14.97
N LEU A 166 35.89 -20.18 -15.33
CA LEU A 166 34.87 -21.17 -15.01
C LEU A 166 35.16 -22.55 -15.61
N ARG A 167 35.68 -22.59 -16.85
CA ARG A 167 36.09 -23.84 -17.49
C ARG A 167 37.26 -24.50 -16.78
N ALA A 168 38.22 -23.72 -16.29
CA ALA A 168 39.34 -24.24 -15.52
C ALA A 168 38.87 -24.84 -14.18
N GLN A 169 37.94 -24.18 -13.48
CA GLN A 169 37.38 -24.70 -12.22
C GLN A 169 36.61 -26.02 -12.39
N VAL A 170 35.94 -26.22 -13.53
CA VAL A 170 35.23 -27.48 -13.84
C VAL A 170 36.20 -28.61 -14.18
N LEU A 171 37.41 -28.29 -14.65
CA LEU A 171 38.46 -29.24 -14.99
C LEU A 171 39.32 -29.66 -13.79
N GLU A 172 39.30 -28.89 -12.70
CA GLU A 172 39.99 -29.21 -11.44
C GLU A 172 39.12 -30.04 -10.46
N LEU A 173 37.87 -30.36 -10.82
CA LEU A 173 36.95 -31.24 -10.09
C LEU A 173 36.93 -32.66 -10.70
#